data_AF-A0A328EIF2-F1
#
_entry.id   AF-A0A328EIF2-F1
#
_cell.length_a   1.000
_cell.length_b   1.000
_cell.length_c   1.000
_cell.angle_alpha   90.00
_cell.angle_beta   90.00
_cell.angle_gamma   90.00
#
_symmetry.space_group_name_H-M   'P 1'
#
loop_
_entity.id
_entity.type
_entity.pdbx_description
1 polymer ?
#
loop_
_entity_poly.entity_id
_entity_poly.type
_entity_poly.pdbx_seq_one_letter_code
_entity_poly.pdbx_strand_id
1 'polypeptide(L)'
;MPIIASAKKQLRQNKKRRARNDNFRELYREARVAFEKAIRENDLKAAQNIFLNQKGSDGKTTKSGLQSIIDKLVKKNIIHKNNGARKKARFVKMMKSIS
;
A
#
# COMPACT_ATOMS: atom_id res chain seq x y z
N MET A 1 28.56 -18.71 -0.51
CA MET A 1 27.30 -19.42 -0.81
C MET A 1 27.00 -20.40 0.32
N PRO A 2 25.73 -20.67 0.65
CA PRO A 2 25.42 -21.69 1.64
C PRO A 2 25.89 -23.06 1.13
N ILE A 3 26.57 -23.82 1.97
CA ILE A 3 27.10 -25.15 1.61
C ILE A 3 25.99 -26.20 1.72
N ILE A 4 25.21 -26.14 2.80
CA ILE A 4 24.12 -27.06 3.12
C ILE A 4 22.93 -26.87 2.17
N ALA A 5 22.32 -27.97 1.69
CA ALA A 5 21.19 -27.96 0.76
C ALA A 5 19.96 -27.21 1.30
N SER A 6 19.65 -27.34 2.59
CA SER A 6 18.55 -26.64 3.26
C SER A 6 18.73 -25.12 3.17
N ALA A 7 19.94 -24.62 3.43
CA ALA A 7 20.29 -23.21 3.37
C ALA A 7 20.23 -22.67 1.92
N LYS A 8 20.68 -23.45 0.92
CA LYS A 8 20.51 -23.10 -0.51
C LYS A 8 19.03 -22.97 -0.89
N LYS A 9 18.17 -23.89 -0.43
CA LYS A 9 16.71 -23.86 -0.65
C LYS A 9 16.07 -22.65 0.02
N GLN A 10 16.44 -22.36 1.26
CA GLN A 10 15.93 -21.20 2.01
C GLN A 10 16.28 -19.89 1.29
N LEU A 11 17.51 -19.75 0.80
CA LEU A 11 17.95 -18.56 0.06
C LEU A 11 17.12 -18.35 -1.23
N ARG A 12 16.88 -19.42 -2.01
CA ARG A 12 16.03 -19.36 -3.21
C ARG A 12 14.60 -18.94 -2.87
N GLN A 13 14.01 -19.54 -1.84
CA GLN A 13 12.65 -19.21 -1.41
C GLN A 13 12.55 -17.77 -0.89
N ASN A 14 13.55 -17.31 -0.14
CA ASN A 14 13.60 -15.95 0.38
C ASN A 14 13.64 -14.93 -0.76
N LYS A 15 14.53 -15.11 -1.76
CA LYS A 15 14.57 -14.25 -2.95
C LYS A 15 13.20 -14.12 -3.64
N LYS A 16 12.51 -15.24 -3.87
CA LYS A 16 11.15 -15.22 -4.47
C LYS A 16 10.11 -14.54 -3.59
N ARG A 17 10.15 -14.78 -2.27
CA ARG A 17 9.23 -14.14 -1.31
C ARG A 17 9.48 -12.63 -1.23
N ARG A 18 10.74 -12.22 -1.19
CA ARG A 18 11.17 -10.83 -1.19
C ARG A 18 10.66 -10.09 -2.42
N ALA A 19 10.96 -10.59 -3.62
CA ALA A 19 10.52 -9.97 -4.88
C ALA A 19 9.00 -9.78 -4.95
N ARG A 20 8.21 -10.79 -4.53
CA ARG A 20 6.74 -10.67 -4.48
C ARG A 20 6.26 -9.62 -3.48
N ASN A 21 6.89 -9.56 -2.31
CA ASN A 21 6.51 -8.59 -1.28
C ASN A 21 6.93 -7.17 -1.67
N ASP A 22 8.08 -7.03 -2.35
CA ASP A 22 8.59 -5.74 -2.82
C ASP A 22 7.63 -5.10 -3.82
N ASN A 23 7.06 -5.86 -4.76
CA ASN A 23 6.00 -5.34 -5.65
C ASN A 23 4.85 -4.65 -4.88
N PHE A 24 4.32 -5.28 -3.83
CA PHE A 24 3.24 -4.66 -3.04
C PHE A 24 3.72 -3.45 -2.22
N ARG A 25 4.99 -3.45 -1.77
CA ARG A 25 5.58 -2.31 -1.06
C ARG A 25 5.79 -1.12 -1.99
N GLU A 26 6.24 -1.36 -3.22
CA GLU A 26 6.39 -0.33 -4.24
C GLU A 26 5.03 0.29 -4.57
N LEU A 27 4.02 -0.54 -4.81
CA LEU A 27 2.66 -0.07 -5.10
C LEU A 27 2.11 0.82 -3.98
N TYR A 28 2.37 0.48 -2.71
CA TYR A 28 2.05 1.35 -1.58
C TYR A 28 2.88 2.63 -1.56
N ARG A 29 4.18 2.57 -1.88
CA ARG A 29 5.07 3.72 -1.87
C ARG A 29 4.64 4.75 -2.91
N GLU A 30 4.35 4.31 -4.13
CA GLU A 30 3.87 5.15 -5.22
C GLU A 30 2.56 5.85 -4.84
N ALA A 31 1.56 5.08 -4.40
CA ALA A 31 0.25 5.61 -4.00
C ALA A 31 0.38 6.61 -2.83
N ARG A 32 1.26 6.33 -1.85
CA ARG A 32 1.54 7.23 -0.74
C ARG A 32 2.19 8.53 -1.22
N VAL A 33 3.18 8.47 -2.11
CA VAL A 33 3.86 9.68 -2.62
C VAL A 33 2.87 10.55 -3.40
N ALA A 34 2.04 9.94 -4.25
CA ALA A 34 0.98 10.65 -4.97
C ALA A 34 -0.01 11.33 -4.00
N PHE A 35 -0.44 10.62 -2.95
CA PHE A 35 -1.32 11.17 -1.92
C PHE A 35 -0.65 12.33 -1.17
N GLU A 36 0.59 12.17 -0.71
CA GLU A 36 1.33 13.23 -0.01
C GLU A 36 1.56 14.46 -0.89
N LYS A 37 1.74 14.27 -2.20
CA LYS A 37 1.82 15.39 -3.16
C LYS A 37 0.50 16.17 -3.21
N ALA A 38 -0.63 15.49 -3.38
CA ALA A 38 -1.95 16.13 -3.40
C ALA A 38 -2.26 16.90 -2.10
N ILE A 39 -1.86 16.34 -0.95
CA ILE A 39 -1.97 17.00 0.37
C ILE A 39 -1.10 18.27 0.43
N ARG A 40 0.13 18.25 -0.10
CA ARG A 40 0.97 19.47 -0.15
C ARG A 40 0.39 20.55 -1.07
N GLU A 41 -0.27 20.16 -2.13
CA GLU A 41 -0.93 21.05 -3.10
C GLU A 41 -2.30 21.55 -2.60
N ASN A 42 -2.74 21.15 -1.40
CA ASN A 42 -4.05 21.44 -0.81
C ASN A 42 -5.26 21.00 -1.67
N ASP A 43 -5.08 20.04 -2.58
CA ASP A 43 -6.17 19.49 -3.40
C ASP A 43 -6.87 18.33 -2.67
N LEU A 44 -7.96 18.67 -1.99
CA LEU A 44 -8.80 17.70 -1.28
C LEU A 44 -9.45 16.67 -2.20
N LYS A 45 -9.89 17.08 -3.39
CA LYS A 45 -10.59 16.18 -4.33
C LYS A 45 -9.61 15.15 -4.88
N ALA A 46 -8.41 15.58 -5.28
CA ALA A 46 -7.36 14.67 -5.72
C ALA A 46 -6.93 13.71 -4.59
N ALA A 47 -6.74 14.22 -3.37
CA ALA A 47 -6.37 13.38 -2.23
C ALA A 47 -7.43 12.31 -1.92
N GLN A 48 -8.72 12.67 -1.93
CA GLN A 48 -9.81 11.71 -1.74
C GLN A 48 -9.87 10.67 -2.86
N ASN A 49 -9.70 11.07 -4.12
CA ASN A 49 -9.69 10.18 -5.28
C ASN A 49 -8.54 9.18 -5.28
N ILE A 50 -7.39 9.53 -4.68
CA ILE A 50 -6.24 8.63 -4.50
C ILE A 50 -6.46 7.72 -3.29
N PHE A 51 -7.09 8.23 -2.23
CA PHE A 51 -7.30 7.48 -1.00
C PHE A 51 -8.36 6.38 -1.16
N LEU A 52 -9.48 6.70 -1.80
CA LEU A 52 -10.63 5.82 -2.02
C LEU A 52 -10.51 5.02 -3.31
N ASN A 53 -11.25 3.91 -3.39
CA ASN A 53 -11.34 3.11 -4.61
C ASN A 53 -12.15 3.85 -5.67
N GLN A 54 -11.65 3.85 -6.90
CA GLN A 54 -12.38 4.38 -8.04
C GLN A 54 -13.28 3.29 -8.60
N LYS A 55 -14.56 3.62 -8.80
CA LYS A 55 -15.56 2.71 -9.37
C LYS A 55 -15.93 3.18 -10.78
N GLY A 56 -16.12 2.24 -11.70
CA GLY A 56 -16.66 2.51 -13.03
C GLY A 56 -18.18 2.66 -13.01
N SER A 57 -18.76 2.96 -14.17
CA SER A 57 -20.22 2.98 -14.41
C SER A 57 -20.91 1.69 -13.95
N ASP A 58 -20.22 0.57 -14.10
CA ASP A 58 -20.75 -0.77 -13.81
C ASP A 58 -20.62 -1.15 -12.32
N GLY A 59 -20.28 -0.18 -11.46
CA GLY A 59 -20.08 -0.38 -10.02
C GLY A 59 -18.80 -1.15 -9.64
N LYS A 60 -18.07 -1.69 -10.61
CA LYS A 60 -16.81 -2.43 -10.41
C LYS A 60 -15.66 -1.48 -10.09
N THR A 61 -14.73 -1.93 -9.26
CA THR A 61 -13.52 -1.15 -8.92
C THR A 61 -12.54 -1.16 -10.09
N THR A 62 -12.31 0.01 -10.68
CA THR A 62 -11.37 0.20 -11.79
C THR A 62 -9.95 0.40 -11.27
N LYS A 63 -9.80 1.14 -10.18
CA LYS A 63 -8.50 1.41 -9.55
C LYS A 63 -8.58 1.29 -8.03
N SER A 64 -7.63 0.56 -7.45
CA SER A 64 -7.52 0.43 -5.99
C SER A 64 -6.93 1.72 -5.39
N GLY A 65 -7.63 2.29 -4.41
CA GLY A 65 -7.15 3.43 -3.64
C GLY A 65 -6.11 3.03 -2.58
N LEU A 66 -5.42 4.02 -2.03
CA LEU A 66 -4.40 3.85 -1.00
C LEU A 66 -4.91 3.03 0.20
N GLN A 67 -6.16 3.24 0.62
CA GLN A 67 -6.76 2.50 1.72
C GLN A 67 -6.81 0.99 1.45
N SER A 68 -7.29 0.61 0.26
CA SER A 68 -7.39 -0.79 -0.18
C SER A 68 -6.02 -1.45 -0.32
N ILE A 69 -5.01 -0.68 -0.75
CA ILE A 69 -3.63 -1.14 -0.84
C ILE A 69 -3.06 -1.49 0.53
N ILE A 70 -3.31 -0.65 1.54
CA ILE A 70 -2.91 -0.92 2.93
C ILE A 70 -3.57 -2.20 3.43
N ASP A 71 -4.86 -2.40 3.15
CA ASP A 71 -5.57 -3.62 3.55
C ASP A 71 -5.04 -4.86 2.85
N LYS A 72 -4.60 -4.74 1.60
CA LYS A 72 -3.92 -5.82 0.87
C LYS A 72 -2.57 -6.17 1.51
N LEU A 73 -1.79 -5.17 1.96
CA LEU A 73 -0.54 -5.41 2.70
C LEU A 73 -0.77 -6.12 4.03
N VAL A 74 -1.84 -5.77 4.75
CA VAL A 74 -2.24 -6.45 5.99
C VAL A 74 -2.65 -7.89 5.69
N LYS A 75 -3.51 -8.12 4.68
CA LYS A 75 -3.95 -9.47 4.28
C LYS A 75 -2.80 -10.37 3.85
N LYS A 76 -1.77 -9.80 3.19
CA LYS A 76 -0.54 -10.51 2.80
C LYS A 76 0.47 -10.66 3.94
N ASN A 77 0.14 -10.18 5.14
CA ASN A 77 1.01 -10.17 6.32
C ASN A 77 2.38 -9.49 6.06
N ILE A 78 2.40 -8.47 5.19
CA ILE A 78 3.59 -7.64 4.93
C ILE A 78 3.71 -6.55 6.01
N ILE A 79 2.57 -6.08 6.52
CA ILE A 79 2.48 -5.17 7.67
C ILE A 79 1.51 -5.74 8.70
N HIS A 80 1.78 -5.47 9.97
CA HIS A 80 0.87 -5.85 11.06
C HIS A 80 -0.44 -5.05 11.01
N LYS A 81 -1.55 -5.66 11.45
CA LYS A 81 -2.90 -5.05 11.50
C LYS A 81 -2.91 -3.68 12.17
N ASN A 82 -2.21 -3.53 13.31
CA ASN A 82 -2.14 -2.27 14.04
C ASN A 82 -1.38 -1.19 13.25
N ASN A 83 -0.34 -1.56 12.50
CA ASN A 83 0.38 -0.62 11.65
C ASN A 83 -0.52 -0.15 10.50
N GLY A 84 -1.27 -1.08 9.87
CA GLY A 84 -2.28 -0.74 8.87
C GLY A 84 -3.33 0.24 9.41
N ALA A 85 -3.89 -0.02 10.59
CA ALA A 85 -4.87 0.85 11.25
C ALA A 85 -4.29 2.24 11.54
N ARG A 86 -3.08 2.32 12.14
CA ARG A 86 -2.42 3.61 12.43
C ARG A 86 -2.18 4.44 11.16
N LYS A 87 -1.75 3.79 10.07
CA LYS A 87 -1.55 4.47 8.77
C LYS A 87 -2.86 5.04 8.22
N LYS A 88 -3.93 4.26 8.23
CA LYS A 88 -5.27 4.72 7.79
C LYS A 88 -5.73 5.93 8.60
N ALA A 89 -5.65 5.86 9.92
CA ALA A 89 -6.03 6.97 10.79
C ALA A 89 -5.20 8.24 10.53
N ARG A 90 -3.89 8.10 10.32
CA ARG A 90 -3.00 9.24 10.00
C ARG A 90 -3.38 9.91 8.69
N PHE A 91 -3.66 9.15 7.63
CA PHE A 91 -4.04 9.74 6.33
C PHE A 91 -5.40 10.43 6.37
N VAL A 92 -6.37 9.88 7.10
CA VAL A 92 -7.65 10.57 7.34
C VAL A 92 -7.45 11.87 8.11
N LYS A 93 -6.59 11.88 9.14
CA LYS A 93 -6.24 13.10 9.88
C LYS A 93 -5.61 14.16 8.98
N MET A 94 -4.74 13.76 8.05
CA MET A 94 -4.10 14.66 7.08
C MET A 94 -5.10 15.28 6.09
N MET A 95 -6.09 14.50 5.61
CA MET A 95 -7.15 15.08 4.77
C MET A 95 -8.02 16.05 5.57
N LYS A 96 -8.34 15.71 6.82
CA LYS A 96 -9.17 16.56 7.68
C LYS A 96 -8.50 17.89 8.04
N SER A 97 -7.17 17.95 8.11
CA SER A 97 -6.47 19.22 8.42
C SER A 97 -6.49 20.23 7.29
N ILE A 98 -6.82 19.80 6.06
CA ILE A 98 -6.88 20.67 4.87
C ILE A 98 -8.35 20.97 4.50
N SER A 99 -9.30 20.18 5.02
CA SER A 99 -10.75 20.39 4.85
C SER A 99 -11.30 21.38 5.85
#